data_AF-A0A0C9XJL5-F1
#
_entry.id   AF-A0A0C9XJL5-F1
#
_cell.length_a   1.000
_cell.length_b   1.000
_cell.length_c   1.000
_cell.angle_alpha   90.00
_cell.angle_beta   90.00
_cell.angle_gamma   90.00
#
_symmetry.space_group_name_H-M   'P 1'
#
loop_
_entity.id
_entity.type
_entity.pdbx_description
1 polymer ?
#
loop_
_entity_poly.entity_id
_entity_poly.type
_entity_poly.pdbx_seq_one_letter_code
_entity_poly.pdbx_strand_id
1 'polypeptide(L)'
;MNTVNKSMGFTPFQVCFGRSPRLIPLLVLAKTSSTVTEVDTWHVIRCLETDVLQAQDNLLKAKISQSVQGNKHCTLRFPFSIGSSVRLSTLHRHNEFKAKGEKCVAK
;
A
#
# COMPACT_ATOMS: atom_id res chain seq x y z
N MET A 1 -5.79 19.36 -2.83
CA MET A 1 -5.82 18.09 -3.60
C MET A 1 -7.21 17.69 -4.12
N ASN A 2 -8.24 18.57 -4.07
CA ASN A 2 -9.60 18.22 -4.52
C ASN A 2 -10.01 18.85 -5.86
N THR A 3 -9.11 19.57 -6.52
CA THR A 3 -9.34 20.09 -7.86
C THR A 3 -9.23 18.95 -8.88
N VAL A 4 -10.25 18.80 -9.70
CA VAL A 4 -10.30 17.80 -10.78
C VAL A 4 -9.40 18.26 -11.91
N ASN A 5 -8.51 17.38 -12.37
CA ASN A 5 -7.71 17.67 -13.55
C ASN A 5 -8.59 17.55 -14.80
N LYS A 6 -8.61 18.60 -15.64
CA LYS A 6 -9.44 18.68 -16.85
C LYS A 6 -9.14 17.58 -17.88
N SER A 7 -7.90 17.08 -17.96
CA SER A 7 -7.52 16.06 -18.93
C SER A 7 -7.81 14.63 -18.46
N MET A 8 -7.74 14.38 -17.16
CA MET A 8 -7.88 13.03 -16.59
C MET A 8 -9.25 12.80 -15.94
N GLY A 9 -9.99 13.85 -15.61
CA GLY A 9 -11.27 13.75 -14.88
C GLY A 9 -11.12 13.30 -13.42
N PHE A 10 -9.89 13.12 -12.93
CA PHE A 10 -9.60 12.68 -11.56
C PHE A 10 -8.92 13.79 -10.75
N THR A 11 -9.19 13.77 -9.44
CA THR A 11 -8.44 14.57 -8.47
C THR A 11 -7.09 13.92 -8.14
N PRO A 12 -6.06 14.70 -7.76
CA PRO A 12 -4.80 14.15 -7.27
C PRO A 12 -4.98 13.14 -6.13
N PHE A 13 -5.99 13.33 -5.28
CA PHE A 13 -6.33 12.40 -4.21
C PHE A 13 -6.79 11.04 -4.75
N GLN A 14 -7.68 11.03 -5.75
CA GLN A 14 -8.16 9.79 -6.37
C GLN A 14 -7.05 9.04 -7.09
N VAL A 15 -6.11 9.76 -7.73
CA VAL A 15 -4.95 9.15 -8.38
C VAL A 15 -4.02 8.49 -7.35
N CYS A 16 -3.80 9.13 -6.19
CA CYS A 16 -2.91 8.59 -5.16
C CYS A 16 -3.53 7.43 -4.36
N PHE A 17 -4.82 7.51 -4.06
CA PHE A 17 -5.46 6.61 -3.08
C PHE A 17 -6.53 5.70 -3.68
N GLY A 18 -6.84 5.80 -4.97
CA GLY A 18 -7.84 4.96 -5.66
C GLY A 18 -9.28 5.13 -5.14
N ARG A 19 -9.54 6.16 -4.33
CA ARG A 19 -10.85 6.42 -3.72
C ARG A 19 -11.14 7.91 -3.65
N SER A 20 -12.42 8.27 -3.63
CA SER A 20 -12.83 9.66 -3.42
C SER A 20 -12.50 10.10 -1.98
N PRO A 21 -12.00 11.33 -1.76
CA PRO A 21 -11.80 11.84 -0.41
C PRO A 21 -13.14 11.92 0.31
N ARG A 22 -13.29 11.14 1.38
CA ARG A 22 -14.44 11.25 2.28
C ARG A 22 -14.21 12.45 3.18
N LEU A 23 -14.80 13.59 2.83
CA LEU A 23 -14.88 14.72 3.73
C LEU A 23 -15.74 14.28 4.92
N ILE A 24 -15.17 14.30 6.12
CA ILE A 24 -15.96 14.18 7.35
C ILE A 24 -16.97 15.33 7.29
N PRO A 25 -18.29 15.06 7.31
CA PRO A 25 -19.28 16.12 7.37
C PRO A 25 -18.90 17.06 8.50
N LEU A 26 -18.78 18.36 8.21
CA LEU A 26 -18.58 19.36 9.23
C LEU A 26 -19.62 19.09 10.32
N LEU A 27 -19.20 18.95 11.58
CA LEU A 27 -20.10 18.76 12.72
C LEU A 27 -20.93 20.05 12.89
N VAL A 28 -21.90 20.26 12.01
CA VAL A 28 -22.93 21.28 12.19
C VAL A 28 -23.75 20.78 13.36
N LEU A 29 -23.78 21.57 14.43
CA LEU A 29 -24.64 21.33 15.58
C LEU A 29 -26.06 21.09 15.06
N ALA A 30 -26.53 19.85 15.16
CA ALA A 30 -27.78 19.44 14.56
C ALA A 30 -28.90 20.35 15.08
N LYS A 31 -29.55 21.08 14.16
CA LYS A 31 -30.81 21.75 14.46
C LYS A 31 -31.81 20.64 14.76
N THR A 32 -32.30 20.64 16.00
CA THR A 32 -33.14 19.63 16.63
C THR A 32 -34.43 19.39 15.85
N SER A 33 -34.42 18.53 14.82
CA SER A 33 -35.63 17.89 14.28
C SER A 33 -35.36 16.80 13.21
N SER A 34 -34.26 16.04 13.30
CA SER A 34 -34.14 14.81 12.50
C SER A 34 -34.52 13.64 13.38
N THR A 35 -35.56 12.89 12.98
CA THR A 35 -35.88 11.59 13.58
C THR A 35 -34.63 10.75 13.55
N VAL A 36 -34.10 10.46 14.73
CA VAL A 36 -32.92 9.63 14.92
C VAL A 36 -33.25 8.29 14.28
N THR A 37 -32.73 8.05 13.08
CA THR A 37 -32.59 6.68 12.61
C THR A 37 -31.47 6.16 13.49
N GLU A 38 -31.85 5.49 14.58
CA GLU A 38 -30.98 4.72 15.46
C GLU A 38 -30.41 3.57 14.63
N VAL A 39 -29.52 3.89 13.68
CA VAL A 39 -28.56 2.91 13.20
C VAL A 39 -27.70 2.65 14.41
N ASP A 40 -28.00 1.53 15.08
CA ASP A 40 -27.35 1.09 16.30
C ASP A 40 -25.83 1.22 16.12
N THR A 41 -25.22 2.18 16.83
CA THR A 41 -23.79 2.48 16.72
C THR A 41 -22.94 1.23 16.94
N TRP A 42 -23.44 0.28 17.75
CA TRP A 42 -22.83 -1.03 17.94
C TRP A 42 -22.80 -1.89 16.68
N HIS A 43 -23.84 -1.81 15.85
CA HIS A 43 -23.89 -2.51 14.58
C HIS A 43 -22.83 -1.97 13.62
N VAL A 44 -22.67 -0.64 13.54
CA VAL A 44 -21.67 0.00 12.68
C VAL A 44 -20.26 -0.36 13.14
N ILE A 45 -19.99 -0.33 14.46
CA ILE A 45 -18.67 -0.70 15.01
C ILE A 45 -18.35 -2.16 14.68
N ARG A 46 -19.30 -3.09 14.86
CA ARG A 46 -19.09 -4.51 14.50
C ARG A 46 -18.85 -4.71 13.01
N CYS A 47 -19.55 -3.97 12.15
CA CYS A 47 -19.30 -4.04 10.71
C CYS A 47 -17.88 -3.57 10.37
N LEU A 48 -17.41 -2.48 10.97
CA LEU A 48 -16.06 -1.97 10.77
C LEU A 48 -14.99 -2.96 11.24
N GLU A 49 -15.18 -3.59 12.40
CA GLU A 49 -14.26 -4.62 12.89
C GLU A 49 -14.19 -5.82 11.93
N THR A 50 -15.36 -6.25 11.43
CA THR A 50 -15.45 -7.35 10.46
C THR A 50 -14.76 -6.98 9.14
N ASP A 51 -14.98 -5.77 8.64
CA ASP A 51 -14.35 -5.25 7.41
C ASP A 51 -12.83 -5.18 7.54
N VAL A 52 -12.32 -4.77 8.72
CA VAL A 52 -10.89 -4.72 9.00
C VAL A 52 -10.28 -6.12 8.98
N LEU A 53 -10.93 -7.09 9.63
CA LEU A 53 -10.47 -8.49 9.61
C LEU A 53 -10.45 -9.04 8.19
N GLN A 54 -11.52 -8.82 7.42
CA GLN A 54 -11.59 -9.25 6.03
C GLN A 54 -10.52 -8.57 5.15
N ALA A 55 -10.23 -7.29 5.37
CA ALA A 55 -9.16 -6.58 4.67
C ALA A 55 -7.77 -7.15 4.99
N GLN A 56 -7.52 -7.54 6.24
CA GLN A 56 -6.27 -8.18 6.65
C GLN A 56 -6.08 -9.55 5.98
N ASP A 57 -7.13 -10.38 5.94
CA ASP A 57 -7.11 -11.68 5.26
C ASP A 57 -6.86 -11.54 3.75
N ASN A 58 -7.54 -10.57 3.13
CA ASN A 58 -7.34 -10.28 1.71
C ASN A 58 -5.92 -9.79 1.42
N LEU A 59 -5.34 -8.97 2.30
CA LEU A 59 -3.96 -8.53 2.18
C LEU A 59 -2.97 -9.70 2.29
N LEU A 60 -3.19 -10.62 3.24
CA LEU A 60 -2.38 -11.83 3.39
C LEU A 60 -2.43 -12.66 2.11
N LYS A 61 -3.65 -12.92 1.59
CA LYS A 61 -3.86 -13.66 0.34
C LYS A 61 -3.16 -13.00 -0.84
N ALA A 62 -3.24 -11.68 -0.96
CA ALA A 62 -2.58 -10.93 -2.02
C ALA A 62 -1.04 -11.07 -1.93
N LYS A 63 -0.45 -10.96 -0.73
CA LYS A 63 0.99 -11.13 -0.53
C LYS A 63 1.46 -12.54 -0.91
N ILE A 64 0.72 -13.58 -0.53
CA ILE A 64 1.03 -14.96 -0.90
C ILE A 64 0.99 -15.12 -2.43
N SER A 65 -0.08 -14.61 -3.07
CA SER A 65 -0.23 -14.68 -4.52
C SER A 65 0.90 -13.95 -5.25
N GLN A 66 1.28 -12.75 -4.79
CA GLN A 66 2.40 -11.99 -5.33
C GLN A 66 3.72 -12.76 -5.20
N SER A 67 3.99 -13.35 -4.03
CA SER A 67 5.19 -14.16 -3.82
C SER A 67 5.22 -15.38 -4.74
N VAL A 68 4.11 -16.11 -4.85
CA VAL A 68 4.01 -17.26 -5.76
C VAL A 68 4.25 -16.82 -7.20
N GLN A 69 3.60 -15.74 -7.66
CA GLN A 69 3.72 -15.25 -9.03
C GLN A 69 5.14 -14.75 -9.34
N GLY A 70 5.78 -14.03 -8.42
CA GLY A 70 7.18 -13.60 -8.57
C GLY A 70 8.15 -14.79 -8.60
N ASN A 71 7.87 -15.81 -7.79
CA ASN A 71 8.70 -17.00 -7.71
C ASN A 71 8.54 -17.96 -8.90
N LYS A 72 7.45 -17.87 -9.69
CA LYS A 72 7.25 -18.73 -10.88
C LYS A 72 8.43 -18.70 -11.86
N HIS A 73 9.12 -17.55 -11.95
CA HIS A 73 10.26 -17.36 -12.84
C HIS A 73 11.61 -17.46 -12.12
N CYS A 74 11.62 -17.65 -10.80
CA CYS A 74 12.84 -17.83 -10.03
C CYS A 74 13.29 -19.29 -10.12
N THR A 75 14.41 -19.54 -10.78
CA THR A 75 15.02 -20.87 -10.82
C THR A 75 15.91 -21.08 -9.59
N LEU A 76 15.68 -22.15 -8.84
CA LEU A 76 16.58 -22.59 -7.75
C LEU A 76 17.93 -23.12 -8.25
N ARG A 77 18.04 -23.37 -9.56
CA ARG A 77 19.32 -23.67 -10.20
C ARG A 77 20.08 -22.37 -10.40
N PHE A 78 21.13 -22.20 -9.62
CA PHE A 78 22.10 -21.14 -9.84
C PHE A 78 22.90 -21.48 -11.11
N PRO A 79 22.91 -20.65 -12.15
CA PRO A 79 23.53 -21.00 -13.44
C PRO A 79 25.06 -20.95 -13.42
N PHE A 80 25.66 -20.78 -12.24
CA PHE A 80 27.10 -20.58 -12.08
C PHE A 80 27.72 -21.78 -11.41
N SER A 81 28.77 -22.32 -12.04
CA SER A 81 29.62 -23.36 -11.46
C SER A 81 30.72 -22.74 -10.61
N ILE A 82 31.28 -23.54 -9.70
CA ILE A 82 32.49 -23.14 -8.94
C ILE A 82 33.61 -22.85 -9.95
N GLY A 83 34.18 -21.65 -9.87
CA GLY A 83 35.19 -21.16 -10.82
C GLY A 83 34.66 -20.31 -11.98
N SER A 84 33.34 -20.16 -12.13
CA SER A 84 32.75 -19.24 -13.11
C SER A 84 33.07 -17.77 -12.77
N SER A 85 33.61 -17.03 -13.74
CA SER A 85 33.78 -15.58 -13.62
C SER A 85 32.48 -14.88 -14.02
N VAL A 86 31.88 -14.15 -13.08
CA VAL A 86 30.64 -13.39 -13.32
C VAL A 86 30.88 -11.90 -13.20
N ARG A 87 30.30 -11.14 -14.13
CA ARG A 87 30.38 -9.68 -14.09
C ARG A 87 29.28 -9.14 -13.19
N LEU A 88 29.68 -8.53 -12.08
CA LEU A 88 28.75 -7.81 -11.21
C LEU A 88 28.43 -6.45 -11.84
N SER A 89 27.15 -6.12 -11.97
CA SER A 89 26.75 -4.76 -12.31
C SER A 89 27.09 -3.84 -11.14
N THR A 90 27.92 -2.83 -11.40
CA THR A 90 28.30 -1.81 -10.40
C THR A 90 27.53 -0.51 -10.57
N LEU A 91 26.61 -0.44 -11.54
CA LEU A 91 25.94 0.79 -12.00
C LEU A 91 25.30 1.60 -10.85
N HIS A 92 24.68 0.92 -9.89
CA HIS A 92 24.03 1.57 -8.75
C HIS A 92 24.72 1.29 -7.41
N ARG A 93 25.86 0.60 -7.42
CA ARG A 93 26.53 0.12 -6.22
C ARG A 93 26.98 1.26 -5.30
N HIS A 94 27.37 2.40 -5.87
CA HIS A 94 27.69 3.60 -5.11
C HIS A 94 26.45 4.22 -4.43
N ASN A 95 25.30 4.23 -5.11
CA ASN A 95 24.05 4.74 -4.55
C ASN A 95 23.51 3.82 -3.47
N GLU A 96 23.57 2.50 -3.68
CA GLU A 96 23.24 1.49 -2.66
C GLU A 96 24.16 1.58 -1.44
N PHE A 97 25.47 1.78 -1.66
CA PHE A 97 26.45 1.98 -0.59
C PHE A 97 26.13 3.22 0.25
N LYS A 98 25.85 4.36 -0.40
CA LYS A 98 25.47 5.61 0.29
C LYS A 98 24.11 5.52 0.99
N ALA A 99 23.14 4.83 0.39
CA ALA A 99 21.80 4.69 0.95
C ALA A 99 21.75 3.77 2.18
N LYS A 100 22.74 2.87 2.36
CA LYS A 100 22.81 1.94 3.49
C LYS A 100 23.13 2.59 4.84
N GLY A 101 23.44 3.89 4.87
CA GLY A 101 23.65 4.68 6.09
C GLY A 101 24.94 4.33 6.85
N GLU A 102 25.25 5.14 7.87
CA GLU A 102 26.51 5.25 8.65
C GLU A 102 27.05 3.99 9.35
N LYS A 103 26.56 2.78 9.02
CA LYS A 103 27.08 1.52 9.59
C LYS A 103 28.27 0.93 8.83
N CYS A 104 28.71 1.56 7.74
CA CYS A 104 29.92 1.16 7.02
C CYS A 104 31.05 2.17 7.29
N VAL A 105 31.66 2.06 8.47
CA VAL A 105 32.97 2.69 8.73
C VAL A 105 34.00 1.89 7.92
N ALA A 106 34.43 2.43 6.78
CA ALA A 106 35.68 2.00 6.15
C ALA A 106 36.82 2.65 6.95
N LYS A 107 37.59 1.82 7.66
CA LYS A 107 38.95 2.16 8.11
C LYS A 107 39.93 1.82 6.99
#